data_AF-A0A6G0XAG4-F1
#
_entry.id   AF-A0A6G0XAG4-F1
#
_cell.length_a   1.000
_cell.length_b   1.000
_cell.length_c   1.000
_cell.angle_alpha   90.00
_cell.angle_beta   90.00
_cell.angle_gamma   90.00
#
_symmetry.space_group_name_H-M   'P 1'
#
loop_
_entity.id
_entity.type
_entity.pdbx_description
1 polymer ?
#
loop_
_entity_poly.entity_id
_entity_poly.type
_entity_poly.pdbx_seq_one_letter_code
_entity_poly.pdbx_strand_id
1 'polypeptide(L)'
;MQELHMENKTIATRCLTNVQNMPRNMDAFLGLDQLHDLGVKIAVMQLSKEDEQFCDDLRFAIAQLEPDALDKKSTLEIKCLADVYSIFGYGKDDIVDKRDQIVMFTKIRTEMMGMLHHMTTKGKYANAIVLRDRLRLIRKEFIQLQQTYEKRRQSEESDQFMDAVALVRAQHDVKWSGKQASVVDKCAWRRADLAKTHAVQTRQLEDYLESIHEPLVKFSKTLLELKTSERNLSKLQLYEQAKNVYTRADAMEKQERAKNTQEFLQYKQKLRDDLRAKQAVEVKQLEETLTDKQYATLRTKEWDTKRETQRVKNLKRDMQHAHVLDLHKPAEFTTHPLVAPRKHLHDTSSSYGGQHFLGNVRGERLQVQSLCALHDAEDEVPSGSIVYS
;
A
#
# COMPACT_ATOMS: atom_id res chain seq x y z
N MET A 1 21.16 -27.59 -28.51
CA MET A 1 20.42 -26.30 -28.53
C MET A 1 18.95 -26.43 -28.96
N GLN A 2 18.38 -27.64 -29.13
CA GLN A 2 16.94 -27.83 -29.31
C GLN A 2 16.22 -28.43 -28.08
N GLU A 3 16.96 -28.95 -27.09
CA GLU A 3 16.36 -29.53 -25.86
C GLU A 3 15.99 -28.49 -24.80
N LEU A 4 16.67 -27.34 -24.76
CA LEU A 4 16.35 -26.22 -23.84
C LEU A 4 15.06 -25.46 -24.19
N HIS A 5 14.47 -25.73 -25.36
CA HIS A 5 13.22 -25.07 -25.78
C HIS A 5 11.96 -25.87 -25.44
N MET A 6 12.10 -27.15 -25.06
CA MET A 6 10.96 -27.98 -24.63
C MET A 6 10.69 -27.88 -23.12
N GLU A 7 11.70 -27.64 -22.28
CA GLU A 7 11.48 -27.51 -20.82
C GLU A 7 10.78 -26.20 -20.43
N ASN A 8 10.96 -25.12 -21.19
CA ASN A 8 10.31 -23.83 -20.91
C ASN A 8 8.81 -23.80 -21.25
N LYS A 9 8.33 -24.68 -22.14
CA LYS A 9 6.89 -24.80 -22.42
C LYS A 9 6.16 -25.59 -21.33
N THR A 10 6.82 -26.52 -20.65
CA THR A 10 6.20 -27.38 -19.63
C THR A 10 5.96 -26.64 -18.29
N ILE A 11 6.72 -25.58 -18.02
CA ILE A 11 6.56 -24.74 -16.82
C ILE A 11 5.44 -23.70 -17.01
N ALA A 12 5.24 -23.19 -18.23
CA ALA A 12 4.16 -22.22 -18.53
C ALA A 12 2.76 -22.84 -18.45
N THR A 13 2.60 -24.12 -18.79
CA THR A 13 1.28 -24.80 -18.78
C THR A 13 0.84 -25.29 -17.40
N ARG A 14 1.74 -25.34 -16.40
CA ARG A 14 1.40 -25.71 -15.01
C ARG A 14 0.92 -24.55 -14.15
N CYS A 15 1.12 -23.30 -14.58
CA CYS A 15 0.62 -22.11 -13.87
C CYS A 15 -0.82 -21.71 -14.26
N LEU A 16 -1.38 -22.28 -15.33
CA LEU A 16 -2.71 -21.91 -15.83
C LEU A 16 -3.84 -22.89 -15.45
N THR A 17 -3.54 -24.03 -14.81
CA THR A 17 -4.55 -25.04 -14.46
C THR A 17 -4.98 -25.05 -12.98
N ASN A 18 -4.47 -24.13 -12.15
CA ASN A 18 -4.81 -24.06 -10.72
C ASN A 18 -5.80 -22.93 -10.33
N VAL A 19 -6.48 -22.32 -11.30
CA VAL A 19 -7.44 -21.23 -11.06
C VAL A 19 -8.92 -21.67 -11.18
N GLN A 20 -9.20 -22.93 -11.53
CA GLN A 20 -10.57 -23.35 -11.88
C GLN A 20 -11.32 -24.26 -10.89
N ASN A 21 -10.78 -24.59 -9.72
CA ASN A 21 -11.52 -25.41 -8.74
C ASN A 21 -11.44 -24.84 -7.32
N MET A 22 -12.36 -23.94 -6.99
CA MET A 22 -12.83 -23.77 -5.61
C MET A 22 -14.37 -23.62 -5.58
N PRO A 23 -15.04 -24.28 -4.63
CA PRO A 23 -16.49 -24.45 -4.63
C PRO A 23 -17.23 -23.16 -4.23
N ARG A 24 -18.36 -22.94 -4.92
CA ARG A 24 -19.42 -22.00 -4.54
C ARG A 24 -20.34 -22.67 -3.50
N ASN A 25 -20.43 -22.10 -2.30
CA ASN A 25 -21.59 -22.10 -1.40
C ASN A 25 -21.23 -21.21 -0.20
N MET A 26 -21.78 -20.00 -0.09
CA MET A 26 -23.08 -19.62 0.47
C MET A 26 -23.21 -19.85 2.00
N ASP A 27 -23.29 -18.68 2.65
CA ASP A 27 -24.16 -18.29 3.75
C ASP A 27 -23.86 -18.61 5.22
N ALA A 28 -24.09 -17.54 5.99
CA ALA A 28 -24.33 -17.42 7.42
C ALA A 28 -23.10 -17.44 8.36
N PHE A 29 -22.70 -16.26 8.85
CA PHE A 29 -23.06 -15.83 10.21
C PHE A 29 -22.58 -14.40 10.53
N LEU A 30 -23.56 -13.51 10.64
CA LEU A 30 -23.74 -12.36 11.55
C LEU A 30 -22.53 -11.67 12.19
N GLY A 31 -22.47 -10.35 11.98
CA GLY A 31 -22.00 -9.41 13.00
C GLY A 31 -21.15 -8.27 12.47
N LEU A 32 -21.73 -7.35 11.68
CA LEU A 32 -21.14 -6.02 11.42
C LEU A 32 -22.19 -5.01 10.92
N ASP A 33 -23.41 -5.09 11.45
CA ASP A 33 -24.38 -3.98 11.40
C ASP A 33 -24.20 -3.14 12.67
N GLN A 34 -23.17 -2.29 12.67
CA GLN A 34 -23.01 -1.16 13.59
C GLN A 34 -21.72 -0.42 13.21
N LEU A 35 -21.80 0.43 12.18
CA LEU A 35 -20.97 1.63 11.98
C LEU A 35 -21.47 2.42 10.76
N HIS A 36 -22.79 2.55 10.68
CA HIS A 36 -23.49 3.34 9.68
C HIS A 36 -24.19 4.52 10.36
N ASP A 37 -23.50 5.27 11.23
CA ASP A 37 -24.08 6.52 11.74
C ASP A 37 -23.05 7.52 12.33
N LEU A 38 -22.04 7.87 11.54
CA LEU A 38 -21.36 9.17 11.70
C LEU A 38 -21.30 9.83 10.33
N GLY A 39 -22.48 10.29 9.90
CA GLY A 39 -22.64 11.18 8.77
C GLY A 39 -21.95 12.52 9.04
N VAL A 40 -20.67 12.61 8.68
CA VAL A 40 -20.06 13.92 8.45
C VAL A 40 -20.60 14.42 7.11
N LYS A 41 -21.72 15.15 7.18
CA LYS A 41 -22.13 16.07 6.12
C LYS A 41 -21.05 17.16 6.01
N ILE A 42 -19.99 16.89 5.24
CA ILE A 42 -19.22 17.98 4.64
C ILE A 42 -20.07 18.43 3.45
N ALA A 43 -20.82 19.51 3.68
CA ALA A 43 -21.39 20.27 2.59
C ALA A 43 -20.22 20.87 1.80
N VAL A 44 -19.75 20.14 0.78
CA VAL A 44 -19.16 20.78 -0.38
C VAL A 44 -20.32 21.54 -0.99
N MET A 45 -20.35 22.86 -0.81
CA MET A 45 -21.22 23.73 -1.60
C MET A 45 -20.80 23.57 -3.06
N GLN A 46 -21.32 22.55 -3.73
CA GLN A 46 -21.40 22.54 -5.18
C GLN A 46 -22.38 23.66 -5.51
N LEU A 47 -21.84 24.81 -5.90
CA LEU A 47 -22.62 25.88 -6.52
C LEU A 47 -23.38 25.23 -7.67
N SER A 48 -24.70 25.43 -7.70
CA SER A 48 -25.50 24.93 -8.82
C SER A 48 -25.01 25.61 -10.10
N LYS A 49 -25.21 25.00 -11.27
CA LYS A 49 -24.84 25.64 -12.56
C LYS A 49 -25.47 27.02 -12.72
N GLU A 50 -26.62 27.25 -12.09
CA GLU A 50 -27.30 28.54 -12.04
C GLU A 50 -26.56 29.56 -11.16
N ASP A 51 -25.92 29.11 -10.08
CA ASP A 51 -25.10 29.96 -9.21
C ASP A 51 -23.73 30.30 -9.83
N GLU A 52 -23.11 29.35 -10.55
CA GLU A 52 -21.89 29.65 -11.32
C GLU A 52 -22.17 30.68 -12.43
N GLN A 53 -23.31 30.53 -13.11
CA GLN A 53 -23.73 31.45 -14.16
C GLN A 53 -24.13 32.82 -13.59
N PHE A 54 -24.76 32.86 -12.43
CA PHE A 54 -25.04 34.10 -11.70
C PHE A 54 -23.76 34.79 -11.18
N CYS A 55 -22.77 34.04 -10.72
CA CYS A 55 -21.46 34.59 -10.35
C CYS A 55 -20.69 35.12 -11.56
N ASP A 56 -20.74 34.44 -12.70
CA ASP A 56 -20.16 34.92 -13.95
C ASP A 56 -20.89 36.16 -14.49
N ASP A 57 -22.21 36.21 -14.37
CA ASP A 57 -23.03 37.37 -14.75
C ASP A 57 -22.82 38.56 -13.81
N LEU A 58 -22.64 38.33 -12.50
CA LEU A 58 -22.26 39.36 -11.53
C LEU A 58 -20.83 39.86 -11.78
N ARG A 59 -19.88 38.98 -12.10
CA ARG A 59 -18.50 39.37 -12.47
C ARG A 59 -18.48 40.14 -13.78
N PHE A 60 -19.29 39.76 -14.76
CA PHE A 60 -19.47 40.48 -16.01
C PHE A 60 -20.14 41.83 -15.79
N ALA A 61 -21.16 41.91 -14.92
CA ALA A 61 -21.80 43.16 -14.53
C ALA A 61 -20.85 44.09 -13.76
N ILE A 62 -20.00 43.55 -12.88
CA ILE A 62 -18.95 44.32 -12.18
C ILE A 62 -17.89 44.81 -13.19
N ALA A 63 -17.46 43.97 -14.13
CA ALA A 63 -16.55 44.36 -15.21
C ALA A 63 -17.16 45.41 -16.17
N GLN A 64 -18.49 45.40 -16.36
CA GLN A 64 -19.23 46.43 -17.10
C GLN A 64 -19.49 47.70 -16.27
N LEU A 65 -19.49 47.61 -14.94
CA LEU A 65 -19.63 48.75 -14.00
C LEU A 65 -18.29 49.44 -13.66
N GLU A 66 -17.16 48.94 -14.18
CA GLU A 66 -15.86 49.61 -14.14
C GLU A 66 -15.47 50.42 -15.43
N PRO A 67 -16.32 51.24 -16.06
CA PRO A 67 -15.81 52.23 -17.01
C PRO A 67 -14.95 53.31 -16.34
N ASP A 68 -15.17 53.59 -15.04
CA ASP A 68 -14.67 54.83 -14.42
C ASP A 68 -13.48 54.68 -13.45
N ALA A 69 -12.88 53.49 -13.33
CA ALA A 69 -11.67 53.33 -12.50
C ALA A 69 -10.44 54.06 -13.10
N LEU A 70 -10.42 54.26 -14.42
CA LEU A 70 -9.33 54.91 -15.16
C LEU A 70 -9.40 56.43 -15.17
N ASP A 71 -10.53 57.05 -14.79
CA ASP A 71 -10.65 58.51 -14.73
C ASP A 71 -9.90 59.14 -13.55
N LYS A 72 -9.35 58.33 -12.64
CA LYS A 72 -8.73 58.79 -11.39
C LYS A 72 -7.20 58.91 -11.44
N LYS A 73 -6.52 58.29 -12.41
CA LYS A 73 -5.06 58.41 -12.61
C LYS A 73 -4.73 58.45 -14.10
N SER A 74 -3.97 59.45 -14.52
CA SER A 74 -3.52 59.53 -15.90
C SER A 74 -2.73 58.27 -16.24
N THR A 75 -3.00 57.64 -17.37
CA THR A 75 -2.24 56.50 -17.90
C THR A 75 -0.75 56.84 -18.14
N LEU A 76 -0.38 58.13 -18.05
CA LEU A 76 1.00 58.63 -17.98
C LEU A 76 1.68 58.42 -16.62
N GLU A 77 0.95 58.11 -15.56
CA GLU A 77 1.46 57.87 -14.21
C GLU A 77 1.83 56.41 -13.97
N ILE A 78 1.34 55.49 -14.82
CA ILE A 78 1.65 54.06 -14.75
C ILE A 78 3.13 53.87 -15.09
N LYS A 79 3.91 53.35 -14.13
CA LYS A 79 5.34 53.07 -14.30
C LYS A 79 5.60 51.57 -14.36
N CYS A 80 4.85 50.77 -13.62
CA CYS A 80 5.01 49.32 -13.52
C CYS A 80 3.67 48.60 -13.44
N LEU A 81 3.71 47.27 -13.52
CA LEU A 81 2.55 46.40 -13.42
C LEU A 81 1.88 46.47 -12.03
N ALA A 82 2.62 46.77 -10.96
CA ALA A 82 2.00 46.99 -9.65
C ALA A 82 1.08 48.22 -9.65
N ASP A 83 1.44 49.27 -10.39
CA ASP A 83 0.59 50.46 -10.53
C ASP A 83 -0.68 50.13 -11.30
N VAL A 84 -0.58 49.26 -12.32
CA VAL A 84 -1.71 48.71 -13.08
C VAL A 84 -2.71 48.05 -12.14
N TYR A 85 -2.26 47.10 -11.33
CA TYR A 85 -3.13 46.40 -10.38
C TYR A 85 -3.72 47.34 -9.32
N SER A 86 -2.97 48.36 -8.88
CA SER A 86 -3.48 49.37 -7.94
C SER A 86 -4.63 50.22 -8.49
N ILE A 87 -4.69 50.42 -9.82
CA ILE A 87 -5.80 51.16 -10.47
C ILE A 87 -7.10 50.36 -10.38
N PHE A 88 -7.01 49.03 -10.42
CA PHE A 88 -8.13 48.11 -10.26
C PHE A 88 -8.38 47.71 -8.79
N GLY A 89 -7.72 48.39 -7.83
CA GLY A 89 -7.94 48.16 -6.41
C GLY A 89 -7.18 46.97 -5.81
N TYR A 90 -6.29 46.32 -6.56
CA TYR A 90 -5.48 45.20 -6.06
C TYR A 90 -4.16 45.68 -5.44
N GLY A 91 -3.83 45.09 -4.29
CA GLY A 91 -2.52 45.18 -3.66
C GLY A 91 -1.45 44.34 -4.39
N LYS A 92 -0.19 44.52 -3.99
CA LYS A 92 0.94 43.76 -4.56
C LYS A 92 0.91 42.27 -4.22
N ASP A 93 0.25 41.92 -3.12
CA ASP A 93 0.20 40.56 -2.57
C ASP A 93 -1.14 39.85 -2.86
N ASP A 94 -2.07 40.53 -3.54
CA ASP A 94 -3.38 39.97 -3.85
C ASP A 94 -3.30 38.89 -4.92
N ILE A 95 -4.09 37.83 -4.73
CA ILE A 95 -4.21 36.73 -5.68
C ILE A 95 -5.29 37.09 -6.68
N VAL A 96 -4.89 37.33 -7.92
CA VAL A 96 -5.78 37.68 -9.02
C VAL A 96 -5.97 36.46 -9.90
N ASP A 97 -7.22 36.17 -10.30
CA ASP A 97 -7.51 35.09 -11.24
C ASP A 97 -6.85 35.35 -12.61
N LYS A 98 -6.41 34.29 -13.28
CA LYS A 98 -5.70 34.36 -14.56
C LYS A 98 -6.52 35.12 -15.62
N ARG A 99 -7.85 34.93 -15.63
CA ARG A 99 -8.76 35.65 -16.54
C ARG A 99 -8.70 37.16 -16.28
N ASP A 100 -8.81 37.56 -15.02
CA ASP A 100 -8.82 38.97 -14.61
C ASP A 100 -7.45 39.63 -14.86
N GLN A 101 -6.35 38.91 -14.62
CA GLN A 101 -5.00 39.36 -14.99
C GLN A 101 -4.94 39.74 -16.49
N ILE A 102 -5.47 38.87 -17.36
CA ILE A 102 -5.47 39.09 -18.81
C ILE A 102 -6.37 40.26 -19.20
N VAL A 103 -7.56 40.38 -18.60
CA VAL A 103 -8.49 41.48 -18.85
C VAL A 103 -7.86 42.82 -18.48
N MET A 104 -7.32 42.94 -17.26
CA MET A 104 -6.66 44.15 -16.77
C MET A 104 -5.47 44.54 -17.66
N PHE A 105 -4.61 43.58 -17.99
CA PHE A 105 -3.47 43.82 -18.88
C PHE A 105 -3.93 44.28 -20.27
N THR A 106 -4.97 43.66 -20.83
CA THR A 106 -5.49 44.00 -22.16
C THR A 106 -6.09 45.39 -22.19
N LYS A 107 -6.84 45.78 -21.14
CA LYS A 107 -7.43 47.12 -20.99
C LYS A 107 -6.35 48.19 -20.97
N ILE A 108 -5.35 48.05 -20.08
CA ILE A 108 -4.26 49.03 -19.97
C ILE A 108 -3.36 49.05 -21.21
N ARG A 109 -3.08 47.89 -21.82
CA ARG A 109 -2.31 47.82 -23.06
C ARG A 109 -3.00 48.63 -24.17
N THR A 110 -4.32 48.50 -24.31
CA THR A 110 -5.10 49.20 -25.34
C THR A 110 -5.05 50.71 -25.13
N GLU A 111 -5.25 51.16 -23.88
CA GLU A 111 -5.18 52.58 -23.50
C GLU A 111 -3.77 53.17 -23.74
N MET A 112 -2.72 52.50 -23.27
CA MET A 112 -1.34 52.94 -23.47
C MET A 112 -0.95 52.96 -24.96
N MET A 113 -1.44 52.00 -25.76
CA MET A 113 -1.24 52.00 -27.22
C MET A 113 -1.99 53.15 -27.91
N GLY A 114 -3.21 53.46 -27.49
CA GLY A 114 -3.98 54.60 -28.00
C GLY A 114 -3.27 55.94 -27.71
N MET A 115 -2.78 56.12 -26.50
CA MET A 115 -1.95 57.27 -26.14
C MET A 115 -0.64 57.33 -26.91
N LEU A 116 0.02 56.18 -27.11
CA LEU A 116 1.26 56.12 -27.88
C LEU A 116 1.01 56.62 -29.31
N HIS A 117 -0.07 56.17 -29.94
CA HIS A 117 -0.48 56.64 -31.27
C HIS A 117 -0.82 58.13 -31.28
N HIS A 118 -1.47 58.63 -30.23
CA HIS A 118 -1.75 60.06 -30.08
C HIS A 118 -0.48 60.92 -29.94
N MET A 119 0.52 60.44 -29.20
CA MET A 119 1.80 61.15 -29.02
C MET A 119 2.65 61.12 -30.28
N THR A 120 2.63 60.03 -31.06
CA THR A 120 3.35 59.94 -32.33
C THR A 120 2.71 60.81 -33.40
N THR A 121 1.39 60.84 -33.51
CA THR A 121 0.65 61.71 -34.46
C THR A 121 0.83 63.20 -34.15
N LYS A 122 0.95 63.57 -32.87
CA LYS A 122 1.24 64.94 -32.42
C LYS A 122 2.73 65.33 -32.44
N GLY A 123 3.61 64.47 -32.94
CA GLY A 123 5.06 64.74 -33.04
C GLY A 123 5.81 64.78 -31.70
N LYS A 124 5.22 64.29 -30.60
CA LYS A 124 5.83 64.27 -29.25
C LYS A 124 6.66 63.00 -29.04
N TYR A 125 7.70 62.80 -29.83
CA TYR A 125 8.46 61.55 -29.87
C TYR A 125 9.19 61.19 -28.57
N ALA A 126 9.69 62.17 -27.82
CA ALA A 126 10.36 61.92 -26.54
C ALA A 126 9.44 61.21 -25.54
N ASN A 127 8.19 61.68 -25.42
CA ASN A 127 7.19 61.06 -24.55
C ASN A 127 6.71 59.71 -25.08
N ALA A 128 6.63 59.55 -26.40
CA ALA A 128 6.31 58.28 -27.04
C ALA A 128 7.36 57.20 -26.75
N ILE A 129 8.65 57.54 -26.72
CA ILE A 129 9.74 56.61 -26.36
C ILE A 129 9.57 56.12 -24.92
N VAL A 130 9.33 57.04 -23.97
CA VAL A 130 9.11 56.69 -22.55
C VAL A 130 7.90 55.76 -22.39
N LEU A 131 6.79 56.07 -23.07
CA LEU A 131 5.57 55.26 -23.00
C LEU A 131 5.76 53.87 -23.63
N ARG A 132 6.50 53.77 -24.75
CA ARG A 132 6.87 52.49 -25.37
C ARG A 132 7.71 51.63 -24.43
N ASP A 133 8.70 52.22 -23.78
CA ASP A 133 9.62 51.49 -22.90
C ASP A 133 8.89 51.00 -21.63
N ARG A 134 7.95 51.80 -21.09
CA ARG A 134 7.04 51.37 -20.02
C ARG A 134 6.12 50.22 -20.45
N LEU A 135 5.54 50.28 -21.65
CA LEU A 135 4.69 49.21 -22.16
C LEU A 135 5.49 47.89 -22.31
N ARG A 136 6.76 47.97 -22.74
CA ARG A 136 7.67 46.81 -22.77
C ARG A 136 7.97 46.27 -21.38
N LEU A 137 8.18 47.16 -20.39
CA LEU A 137 8.39 46.77 -18.99
C LEU A 137 7.17 46.06 -18.41
N ILE A 138 5.97 46.66 -18.54
CA ILE A 138 4.71 46.07 -18.06
C ILE A 138 4.46 44.71 -18.71
N ARG A 139 4.74 44.56 -20.02
CA ARG A 139 4.65 43.26 -20.70
C ARG A 139 5.61 42.23 -20.11
N LYS A 140 6.85 42.62 -19.83
CA LYS A 140 7.84 41.72 -19.22
C LYS A 140 7.43 41.31 -17.80
N GLU A 141 7.00 42.27 -16.99
CA GLU A 141 6.50 42.03 -15.63
C GLU A 141 5.25 41.14 -15.64
N PHE A 142 4.37 41.29 -16.63
CA PHE A 142 3.17 40.45 -16.76
C PHE A 142 3.52 38.98 -17.04
N ILE A 143 4.49 38.74 -17.93
CA ILE A 143 5.01 37.39 -18.19
C ILE A 143 5.61 36.79 -16.90
N GLN A 144 6.39 37.59 -16.15
CA GLN A 144 6.99 37.17 -14.89
C GLN A 144 5.93 36.87 -13.81
N LEU A 145 4.85 37.64 -13.78
CA LEU A 145 3.73 37.40 -12.87
C LEU A 145 3.07 36.05 -13.15
N GLN A 146 2.72 35.78 -14.41
CA GLN A 146 2.13 34.50 -14.81
C GLN A 146 3.04 33.32 -14.45
N GLN A 147 4.36 33.44 -14.67
CA GLN A 147 5.34 32.43 -14.26
C GLN A 147 5.40 32.24 -12.74
N THR A 148 5.25 33.32 -11.97
CA THR A 148 5.23 33.27 -10.49
C THR A 148 3.99 32.53 -9.98
N TYR A 149 2.82 32.80 -10.57
CA TYR A 149 1.58 32.11 -10.23
C TYR A 149 1.65 30.62 -10.60
N GLU A 150 2.19 30.31 -11.77
CA GLU A 150 2.39 28.93 -12.22
C GLU A 150 3.33 28.16 -11.27
N LYS A 151 4.44 28.77 -10.85
CA LYS A 151 5.34 28.19 -9.85
C LYS A 151 4.66 27.97 -8.50
N ARG A 152 3.81 28.91 -8.07
CA ARG A 152 3.05 28.77 -6.83
C ARG A 152 2.11 27.56 -6.90
N ARG A 153 1.31 27.45 -7.97
CA ARG A 153 0.45 26.28 -8.22
C ARG A 153 1.26 24.97 -8.20
N GLN A 154 2.43 24.94 -8.84
CA GLN A 154 3.30 23.76 -8.84
C GLN A 154 3.84 23.41 -7.44
N SER A 155 4.08 24.41 -6.59
CA SER A 155 4.45 24.20 -5.18
C SER A 155 3.29 23.56 -4.42
N GLU A 156 2.08 24.07 -4.57
CA GLU A 156 0.87 23.53 -3.93
C GLU A 156 0.62 22.07 -4.36
N GLU A 157 0.79 21.75 -5.64
CA GLU A 157 0.76 20.36 -6.14
C GLU A 157 1.86 19.48 -5.53
N SER A 158 3.06 20.03 -5.33
CA SER A 158 4.15 19.31 -4.67
C SER A 158 3.84 19.01 -3.21
N ASP A 159 3.24 19.96 -2.50
CA ASP A 159 2.85 19.80 -1.10
C ASP A 159 1.76 18.71 -0.97
N GLN A 160 0.72 18.77 -1.81
CA GLN A 160 -0.33 17.75 -1.86
C GLN A 160 0.24 16.35 -2.20
N PHE A 161 1.21 16.29 -3.11
CA PHE A 161 1.92 15.05 -3.42
C PHE A 161 2.68 14.50 -2.20
N MET A 162 3.37 15.37 -1.45
CA MET A 162 4.11 14.97 -0.25
C MET A 162 3.18 14.47 0.86
N ASP A 163 2.04 15.12 1.05
CA ASP A 163 0.99 14.67 1.98
C ASP A 163 0.47 13.27 1.59
N ALA A 164 0.22 13.05 0.31
CA ALA A 164 -0.21 11.75 -0.20
C ALA A 164 0.85 10.67 0.04
N VAL A 165 2.14 10.98 -0.15
CA VAL A 165 3.25 10.06 0.16
C VAL A 165 3.28 9.71 1.64
N ALA A 166 3.07 10.67 2.53
CA ALA A 166 3.03 10.43 3.97
C ALA A 166 1.87 9.49 4.35
N LEU A 167 0.68 9.71 3.79
CA LEU A 167 -0.49 8.85 4.00
C LEU A 167 -0.26 7.43 3.47
N VAL A 168 0.31 7.26 2.27
CA VAL A 168 0.63 5.94 1.72
C VAL A 168 1.60 5.19 2.61
N ARG A 169 2.64 5.85 3.13
CA ARG A 169 3.59 5.23 4.07
C ARG A 169 2.88 4.78 5.34
N ALA A 170 2.04 5.62 5.92
CA ALA A 170 1.28 5.28 7.12
C ALA A 170 0.36 4.08 6.89
N GLN A 171 -0.41 4.08 5.79
CA GLN A 171 -1.28 2.95 5.42
C GLN A 171 -0.48 1.67 5.17
N HIS A 172 0.68 1.78 4.51
CA HIS A 172 1.57 0.65 4.26
C HIS A 172 2.11 0.06 5.56
N ASP A 173 2.52 0.91 6.51
CA ASP A 173 3.04 0.48 7.81
C ASP A 173 1.97 -0.21 8.65
N VAL A 174 0.74 0.34 8.69
CA VAL A 174 -0.42 -0.29 9.37
C VAL A 174 -0.75 -1.64 8.76
N LYS A 175 -0.78 -1.73 7.42
CA LYS A 175 -1.04 -3.00 6.71
C LYS A 175 0.00 -4.06 7.08
N TRP A 176 1.28 -3.69 7.11
CA TRP A 176 2.35 -4.65 7.38
C TRP A 176 2.53 -4.97 8.86
N SER A 177 2.26 -4.03 9.77
CA SER A 177 2.23 -4.33 11.21
C SER A 177 1.12 -5.33 11.53
N GLY A 178 -0.09 -5.15 10.97
CA GLY A 178 -1.19 -6.09 11.13
C GLY A 178 -0.89 -7.47 10.55
N LYS A 179 -0.28 -7.54 9.36
CA LYS A 179 0.18 -8.81 8.77
C LYS A 179 1.23 -9.50 9.63
N GLN A 180 2.21 -8.75 10.13
CA GLN A 180 3.27 -9.30 10.99
C GLN A 180 2.69 -9.84 12.30
N ALA A 181 1.79 -9.10 12.94
CA ALA A 181 1.08 -9.56 14.14
C ALA A 181 0.32 -10.86 13.86
N SER A 182 -0.46 -10.92 12.77
CA SER A 182 -1.17 -12.14 12.38
C SER A 182 -0.25 -13.35 12.17
N VAL A 183 0.95 -13.15 11.60
CA VAL A 183 1.94 -14.23 11.44
C VAL A 183 2.50 -14.66 12.79
N VAL A 184 2.82 -13.72 13.68
CA VAL A 184 3.29 -14.02 15.04
C VAL A 184 2.24 -14.82 15.82
N ASP A 185 0.98 -14.41 15.77
CA ASP A 185 -0.12 -15.11 16.44
C ASP A 185 -0.30 -16.53 15.89
N LYS A 186 -0.24 -16.71 14.56
CA LYS A 186 -0.29 -18.03 13.93
C LYS A 186 0.90 -18.90 14.33
N CYS A 187 2.10 -18.34 14.44
CA CYS A 187 3.28 -19.06 14.92
C CYS A 187 3.10 -19.49 16.38
N ALA A 188 2.62 -18.60 17.25
CA ALA A 188 2.34 -18.91 18.65
C ALA A 188 1.28 -20.00 18.80
N TRP A 189 0.18 -19.89 18.04
CA TRP A 189 -0.87 -20.90 18.00
C TRP A 189 -0.35 -22.27 17.58
N ARG A 190 0.47 -22.34 16.52
CA ARG A 190 1.08 -23.60 16.06
C ARG A 190 1.99 -24.24 17.10
N ARG A 191 2.77 -23.45 17.84
CA ARG A 191 3.59 -23.97 18.96
C ARG A 191 2.73 -24.54 20.07
N ALA A 192 1.67 -23.83 20.45
CA ALA A 192 0.75 -24.29 21.48
C ALA A 192 -0.01 -25.57 21.05
N ASP A 193 -0.39 -25.66 19.79
CA ASP A 193 -1.06 -26.83 19.20
C ASP A 193 -0.14 -28.08 19.20
N LEU A 194 1.14 -27.91 18.81
CA LEU A 194 2.12 -28.98 18.89
C LEU A 194 2.34 -29.43 20.34
N ALA A 195 2.48 -28.48 21.27
CA ALA A 195 2.66 -28.79 22.69
C ALA A 195 1.48 -29.57 23.28
N LYS A 196 0.23 -29.26 22.88
CA LYS A 196 -0.95 -30.03 23.26
C LYS A 196 -0.89 -31.46 22.71
N THR A 197 -0.49 -31.61 21.45
CA THR A 197 -0.34 -32.92 20.81
C THR A 197 0.70 -33.76 21.54
N HIS A 198 1.85 -33.16 21.89
CA HIS A 198 2.90 -33.81 22.66
C HIS A 198 2.43 -34.23 24.06
N ALA A 199 1.68 -33.38 24.76
CA ALA A 199 1.11 -33.71 26.06
C ALA A 199 0.15 -34.91 26.00
N VAL A 200 -0.69 -34.99 24.95
CA VAL A 200 -1.59 -36.13 24.73
C VAL A 200 -0.80 -37.41 24.45
N GLN A 201 0.20 -37.35 23.57
CA GLN A 201 1.06 -38.50 23.26
C GLN A 201 1.80 -39.02 24.49
N THR A 202 2.35 -38.10 25.31
CA THR A 202 3.03 -38.47 26.56
C THR A 202 2.07 -39.16 27.52
N ARG A 203 0.85 -38.63 27.69
CA ARG A 203 -0.16 -39.27 28.53
C ARG A 203 -0.55 -40.66 28.02
N GLN A 204 -0.82 -40.80 26.72
CA GLN A 204 -1.15 -42.08 26.10
C GLN A 204 -0.03 -43.11 26.27
N LEU A 205 1.24 -42.68 26.20
CA LEU A 205 2.37 -43.56 26.45
C LEU A 205 2.42 -44.00 27.91
N GLU A 206 2.24 -43.09 28.87
CA GLU A 206 2.24 -43.46 30.30
C GLU A 206 1.09 -44.41 30.63
N ASP A 207 -0.12 -44.14 30.14
CA ASP A 207 -1.28 -45.04 30.29
C ASP A 207 -0.98 -46.44 29.71
N TYR A 208 -0.31 -46.49 28.55
CA TYR A 208 0.14 -47.75 27.95
C TYR A 208 1.19 -48.45 28.81
N LEU A 209 2.21 -47.73 29.29
CA LEU A 209 3.29 -48.27 30.13
C LEU A 209 2.76 -48.81 31.48
N GLU A 210 1.72 -48.22 32.04
CA GLU A 210 1.04 -48.71 33.25
C GLU A 210 0.30 -50.01 32.98
N SER A 211 -0.34 -50.15 31.81
CA SER A 211 -1.06 -51.36 31.43
C SER A 211 -0.17 -52.57 31.13
N ILE A 212 1.12 -52.35 30.81
CA ILE A 212 2.06 -53.42 30.51
C ILE A 212 2.45 -54.15 31.80
N HIS A 213 2.13 -55.44 31.83
CA HIS A 213 2.45 -56.33 32.94
C HIS A 213 3.93 -56.74 32.90
N GLU A 214 4.51 -57.02 34.08
CA GLU A 214 5.88 -57.49 34.16
C GLU A 214 6.02 -58.87 33.49
N PRO A 215 7.00 -59.05 32.59
CA PRO A 215 7.19 -60.31 31.90
C PRO A 215 7.58 -61.43 32.88
N LEU A 216 7.05 -62.63 32.64
CA LEU A 216 7.39 -63.82 33.41
C LEU A 216 8.90 -64.08 33.35
N VAL A 217 9.52 -64.20 34.52
CA VAL A 217 10.96 -64.44 34.67
C VAL A 217 11.31 -65.81 34.08
N LYS A 218 12.22 -65.82 33.10
CA LYS A 218 12.76 -67.06 32.54
C LYS A 218 13.99 -67.46 33.33
N PHE A 219 13.84 -68.47 34.19
CA PHE A 219 14.94 -68.98 34.99
C PHE A 219 15.98 -69.71 34.14
N SER A 220 17.26 -69.56 34.49
CA SER A 220 18.34 -70.28 33.80
C SER A 220 18.24 -71.79 34.00
N LYS A 221 18.74 -72.56 33.03
CA LYS A 221 18.81 -74.02 33.11
C LYS A 221 19.55 -74.48 34.38
N THR A 222 20.63 -73.79 34.72
CA THR A 222 21.43 -74.03 35.93
C THR A 222 20.63 -73.84 37.22
N LEU A 223 19.78 -72.82 37.30
CA LEU A 223 18.92 -72.61 38.46
C LEU A 223 17.87 -73.73 38.60
N LEU A 224 17.30 -74.16 37.48
CA LEU A 224 16.34 -75.28 37.46
C LEU A 224 16.99 -76.61 37.89
N GLU A 225 18.23 -76.86 37.46
CA GLU A 225 19.05 -78.01 37.89
C GLU A 225 19.41 -77.94 39.39
N LEU A 226 19.68 -76.74 39.92
CA LEU A 226 19.91 -76.53 41.36
C LEU A 226 18.65 -76.81 42.18
N LYS A 227 17.46 -76.42 41.71
CA LYS A 227 16.20 -76.74 42.39
C LYS A 227 15.85 -78.23 42.34
N THR A 228 16.11 -78.92 41.23
CA THR A 228 15.89 -80.37 41.16
C THR A 228 16.89 -81.15 42.02
N SER A 229 18.16 -80.73 42.06
CA SER A 229 19.17 -81.34 42.94
C SER A 229 18.86 -81.11 44.43
N GLU A 230 18.44 -79.90 44.83
CA GLU A 230 17.94 -79.63 46.18
C GLU A 230 16.80 -80.58 46.57
N ARG A 231 15.79 -80.72 45.69
CA ARG A 231 14.65 -81.63 45.91
C ARG A 231 15.06 -83.10 46.02
N ASN A 232 16.09 -83.51 45.30
CA ASN A 232 16.58 -84.88 45.35
C ASN A 232 17.42 -85.13 46.62
N LEU A 233 18.27 -84.18 47.03
CA LEU A 233 19.05 -84.26 48.27
C LEU A 233 18.16 -84.26 49.51
N SER A 234 17.06 -83.49 49.51
CA SER A 234 16.09 -83.49 50.61
C SER A 234 15.33 -84.81 50.72
N LYS A 235 14.95 -85.44 49.59
CA LYS A 235 14.37 -86.80 49.56
C LYS A 235 15.32 -87.86 50.11
N LEU A 236 16.63 -87.71 49.88
CA LEU A 236 17.68 -88.60 50.38
C LEU A 236 18.09 -88.30 51.84
N GLN A 237 17.40 -87.37 52.53
CA GLN A 237 17.68 -86.96 53.91
C GLN A 237 19.08 -86.33 54.13
N LEU A 238 19.74 -85.87 53.06
CA LEU A 238 21.04 -85.18 53.12
C LEU A 238 20.85 -83.67 53.34
N TYR A 239 20.33 -83.30 54.51
CA TYR A 239 19.81 -81.96 54.77
C TYR A 239 20.85 -80.84 54.75
N GLU A 240 22.09 -81.09 55.20
CA GLU A 240 23.15 -80.07 55.15
C GLU A 240 23.53 -79.71 53.71
N GLN A 241 23.65 -80.71 52.85
CA GLN A 241 23.95 -80.52 51.43
C GLN A 241 22.76 -79.82 50.73
N ALA A 242 21.52 -80.23 51.03
CA ALA A 242 20.33 -79.59 50.52
C ALA A 242 20.24 -78.10 50.92
N LYS A 243 20.57 -77.75 52.17
CA LYS A 243 20.62 -76.36 52.65
C LYS A 243 21.61 -75.51 51.86
N ASN A 244 22.80 -76.04 51.58
CA ASN A 244 23.83 -75.32 50.83
C ASN A 244 23.44 -75.12 49.35
N VAL A 245 22.78 -76.10 48.74
CA VAL A 245 22.24 -75.97 47.37
C VAL A 245 21.08 -74.97 47.35
N TYR A 246 20.20 -75.01 48.35
CA TYR A 246 19.08 -74.07 48.51
C TYR A 246 19.54 -72.61 48.60
N THR A 247 20.51 -72.29 49.47
CA THR A 247 20.98 -70.91 49.64
C THR A 247 21.58 -70.35 48.33
N ARG A 248 22.29 -71.19 47.58
CA ARG A 248 22.84 -70.83 46.27
C ARG A 248 21.74 -70.65 45.22
N ALA A 249 20.75 -71.53 45.20
CA ALA A 249 19.60 -71.44 44.29
C ALA A 249 18.74 -70.19 44.57
N ASP A 250 18.46 -69.89 45.85
CA ASP A 250 17.70 -68.71 46.27
C ASP A 250 18.43 -67.40 45.91
N ALA A 251 19.74 -67.34 46.14
CA ALA A 251 20.55 -66.18 45.74
C ALA A 251 20.53 -65.95 44.21
N MET A 252 20.65 -67.03 43.43
CA MET A 252 20.59 -66.97 41.97
C MET A 252 19.20 -66.57 41.47
N GLU A 253 18.13 -67.11 42.07
CA GLU A 253 16.74 -66.75 41.76
C GLU A 253 16.47 -65.27 42.03
N LYS A 254 16.91 -64.74 43.17
CA LYS A 254 16.81 -63.31 43.50
C LYS A 254 17.53 -62.45 42.46
N GLN A 255 18.73 -62.86 42.05
CA GLN A 255 19.50 -62.14 41.04
C GLN A 255 18.82 -62.14 39.67
N GLU A 256 18.28 -63.28 39.22
CA GLU A 256 17.57 -63.38 37.94
C GLU A 256 16.27 -62.59 37.93
N ARG A 257 15.50 -62.62 39.02
CA ARG A 257 14.31 -61.77 39.18
C ARG A 257 14.68 -60.28 39.15
N ALA A 258 15.72 -59.88 39.87
CA ALA A 258 16.19 -58.50 39.88
C ALA A 258 16.65 -58.04 38.48
N LYS A 259 17.39 -58.88 37.74
CA LYS A 259 17.77 -58.57 36.35
C LYS A 259 16.56 -58.39 35.44
N ASN A 260 15.57 -59.28 35.52
CA ASN A 260 14.34 -59.17 34.72
C ASN A 260 13.56 -57.89 35.05
N THR A 261 13.42 -57.53 36.33
CA THR A 261 12.79 -56.25 36.73
C THR A 261 13.55 -55.05 36.17
N GLN A 262 14.88 -55.08 36.19
CA GLN A 262 15.73 -54.01 35.70
C GLN A 262 15.63 -53.86 34.18
N GLU A 263 15.68 -54.97 33.43
CA GLU A 263 15.50 -54.98 31.98
C GLU A 263 14.12 -54.46 31.57
N PHE A 264 13.08 -54.82 32.32
CA PHE A 264 11.72 -54.32 32.08
C PHE A 264 11.60 -52.81 32.32
N LEU A 265 12.20 -52.29 33.40
CA LEU A 265 12.24 -50.85 33.67
C LEU A 265 13.05 -50.11 32.60
N GLN A 266 14.18 -50.66 32.16
CA GLN A 266 14.96 -50.11 31.06
C GLN A 266 14.17 -50.09 29.75
N TYR A 267 13.40 -51.13 29.46
CA TYR A 267 12.50 -51.17 28.31
C TYR A 267 11.46 -50.05 28.36
N LYS A 268 10.78 -49.86 29.51
CA LYS A 268 9.85 -48.72 29.68
C LYS A 268 10.54 -47.38 29.49
N GLN A 269 11.74 -47.23 30.05
CA GLN A 269 12.52 -46.00 29.92
C GLN A 269 12.92 -45.72 28.47
N LYS A 270 13.34 -46.75 27.74
CA LYS A 270 13.68 -46.65 26.31
C LYS A 270 12.49 -46.15 25.49
N LEU A 271 11.28 -46.66 25.75
CA LEU A 271 10.06 -46.16 25.08
C LEU A 271 9.81 -44.67 25.36
N ARG A 272 10.05 -44.20 26.59
CA ARG A 272 9.95 -42.77 26.93
C ARG A 272 11.01 -41.94 26.21
N ASP A 273 12.23 -42.45 26.12
CA ASP A 273 13.35 -41.78 25.45
C ASP A 273 13.10 -41.71 23.93
N ASP A 274 12.58 -42.78 23.32
CA ASP A 274 12.20 -42.83 21.90
C ASP A 274 11.09 -41.81 21.57
N LEU A 275 10.07 -41.67 22.44
CA LEU A 275 9.04 -40.64 22.27
C LEU A 275 9.63 -39.23 22.38
N ARG A 276 10.47 -38.98 23.40
CA ARG A 276 11.15 -37.68 23.56
C ARG A 276 12.02 -37.32 22.36
N ALA A 277 12.72 -38.30 21.79
CA ALA A 277 13.53 -38.10 20.59
C ALA A 277 12.65 -37.70 19.39
N LYS A 278 11.51 -38.36 19.18
CA LYS A 278 10.55 -38.00 18.13
C LYS A 278 9.99 -36.60 18.32
N GLN A 279 9.51 -36.27 19.52
CA GLN A 279 8.98 -34.95 19.85
C GLN A 279 10.03 -33.85 19.63
N ALA A 280 11.29 -34.08 20.00
CA ALA A 280 12.38 -33.13 19.77
C ALA A 280 12.63 -32.87 18.27
N VAL A 281 12.51 -33.89 17.42
CA VAL A 281 12.63 -33.72 15.95
C VAL A 281 11.46 -32.90 15.41
N GLU A 282 10.24 -33.17 15.86
CA GLU A 282 9.04 -32.42 15.45
C GLU A 282 9.11 -30.95 15.85
N VAL A 283 9.62 -30.64 17.05
CA VAL A 283 9.84 -29.25 17.49
C VAL A 283 10.80 -28.54 16.53
N LYS A 284 11.93 -29.16 16.18
CA LYS A 284 12.90 -28.57 15.25
C LYS A 284 12.30 -28.31 13.87
N GLN A 285 11.60 -29.31 13.31
CA GLN A 285 10.92 -29.16 12.02
C GLN A 285 9.87 -28.05 12.06
N LEU A 286 9.10 -27.95 13.15
CA LEU A 286 8.15 -26.86 13.32
C LEU A 286 8.88 -25.51 13.34
N GLU A 287 9.94 -25.37 14.15
CA GLU A 287 10.71 -24.13 14.23
C GLU A 287 11.26 -23.70 12.87
N GLU A 288 11.85 -24.61 12.10
CA GLU A 288 12.30 -24.37 10.72
C GLU A 288 11.13 -23.81 9.88
N THR A 289 9.99 -24.48 9.83
CA THR A 289 8.84 -24.01 9.04
C THR A 289 8.27 -22.67 9.52
N LEU A 290 8.34 -22.37 10.82
CA LEU A 290 7.89 -21.09 11.38
C LEU A 290 8.87 -19.96 11.02
N THR A 291 10.17 -20.22 11.10
CA THR A 291 11.19 -19.24 10.68
C THR A 291 11.08 -18.94 9.19
N ASP A 292 10.88 -19.96 8.34
CA ASP A 292 10.66 -19.78 6.91
C ASP A 292 9.46 -18.88 6.60
N LYS A 293 8.34 -19.08 7.32
CA LYS A 293 7.14 -18.23 7.18
C LYS A 293 7.41 -16.78 7.59
N GLN A 294 8.17 -16.55 8.65
CA GLN A 294 8.56 -15.22 9.09
C GLN A 294 9.43 -14.53 8.04
N TYR A 295 10.46 -15.22 7.54
CA TYR A 295 11.33 -14.70 6.49
C TYR A 295 10.60 -14.46 5.17
N ALA A 296 9.69 -15.36 4.78
CA ALA A 296 8.86 -15.17 3.59
C ALA A 296 8.03 -13.88 3.70
N THR A 297 7.40 -13.64 4.85
CA THR A 297 6.62 -12.42 5.11
C THR A 297 7.50 -11.17 5.04
N LEU A 298 8.69 -11.22 5.64
CA LEU A 298 9.65 -10.12 5.62
C LEU A 298 10.13 -9.81 4.19
N ARG A 299 10.47 -10.84 3.39
CA ARG A 299 10.83 -10.68 1.98
C ARG A 299 9.68 -10.08 1.15
N THR A 300 8.44 -10.52 1.39
CA THR A 300 7.28 -9.92 0.72
C THR A 300 7.09 -8.46 1.10
N LYS A 301 7.30 -8.09 2.37
CA LYS A 301 7.29 -6.70 2.82
C LYS A 301 8.32 -5.86 2.10
N GLU A 302 9.57 -6.33 2.03
CA GLU A 302 10.64 -5.62 1.34
C GLU A 302 10.33 -5.43 -0.15
N TRP A 303 9.82 -6.46 -0.81
CA TRP A 303 9.46 -6.40 -2.21
C TRP A 303 8.31 -5.42 -2.46
N ASP A 304 7.25 -5.48 -1.65
CA ASP A 304 6.14 -4.53 -1.72
C ASP A 304 6.62 -3.09 -1.45
N THR A 305 7.53 -2.89 -0.50
CA THR A 305 8.11 -1.56 -0.19
C THR A 305 8.90 -1.01 -1.38
N LYS A 306 9.70 -1.84 -2.04
CA LYS A 306 10.45 -1.46 -3.25
C LYS A 306 9.50 -1.08 -4.38
N ARG A 307 8.46 -1.88 -4.60
CA ARG A 307 7.42 -1.60 -5.61
C ARG A 307 6.73 -0.27 -5.33
N GLU A 308 6.34 -0.03 -4.09
CA GLU A 308 5.64 1.21 -3.69
C GLU A 308 6.54 2.44 -3.83
N THR A 309 7.81 2.32 -3.42
CA THR A 309 8.81 3.38 -3.58
C THR A 309 9.02 3.73 -5.06
N GLN A 310 9.09 2.72 -5.92
CA GLN A 310 9.23 2.95 -7.36
C GLN A 310 7.97 3.57 -7.97
N ARG A 311 6.77 3.16 -7.53
CA ARG A 311 5.49 3.76 -7.94
C ARG A 311 5.47 5.26 -7.63
N VAL A 312 5.78 5.63 -6.38
CA VAL A 312 5.84 7.04 -5.95
C VAL A 312 6.89 7.82 -6.75
N LYS A 313 8.07 7.22 -7.00
CA LYS A 313 9.13 7.86 -7.79
C LYS A 313 8.68 8.15 -9.22
N ASN A 314 7.96 7.22 -9.86
CA ASN A 314 7.43 7.41 -11.21
C ASN A 314 6.40 8.54 -11.23
N LEU A 315 5.41 8.51 -10.34
CA LEU A 315 4.37 9.55 -10.25
C LEU A 315 4.99 10.94 -10.04
N LYS A 316 5.99 11.05 -9.17
CA LYS A 316 6.73 12.31 -8.96
C LYS A 316 7.43 12.78 -10.23
N ARG A 317 8.09 11.87 -10.95
CA ARG A 317 8.79 12.19 -12.20
C ARG A 317 7.81 12.69 -13.27
N ASP A 318 6.66 12.04 -13.41
CA ASP A 318 5.66 12.38 -14.41
C ASP A 318 5.04 13.75 -14.12
N MET A 319 4.72 14.02 -12.85
CA MET A 319 4.25 15.34 -12.39
C MET A 319 5.31 16.43 -12.63
N GLN A 320 6.56 16.20 -12.23
CA GLN A 320 7.64 17.16 -12.44
C GLN A 320 7.89 17.45 -13.92
N HIS A 321 7.80 16.43 -14.77
CA HIS A 321 7.92 16.60 -16.21
C HIS A 321 6.78 17.48 -16.75
N ALA A 322 5.54 17.27 -16.29
CA ALA A 322 4.40 18.11 -16.66
C ALA A 322 4.59 19.56 -16.20
N HIS A 323 5.07 19.77 -14.96
CA HIS A 323 5.40 21.09 -14.42
C HIS A 323 6.45 21.83 -15.25
N VAL A 324 7.48 21.12 -15.72
CA VAL A 324 8.49 21.70 -16.63
C VAL A 324 7.84 22.13 -17.94
N LEU A 325 6.98 21.29 -18.54
CA LEU A 325 6.28 21.66 -19.78
C LEU A 325 5.36 22.86 -19.59
N ASP A 326 4.65 22.94 -18.46
CA ASP A 326 3.77 24.05 -18.12
C ASP A 326 4.54 25.38 -18.02
N LEU A 327 5.76 25.39 -17.45
CA LEU A 327 6.60 26.59 -17.37
C LEU A 327 7.13 27.08 -18.72
N HIS A 328 7.27 26.18 -19.69
CA HIS A 328 7.72 26.53 -21.04
C HIS A 328 6.57 26.98 -21.94
N LYS A 329 5.32 26.92 -21.48
CA LYS A 329 4.18 27.43 -22.23
C LYS A 329 4.32 28.95 -22.40
N PRO A 330 4.01 29.49 -23.60
CA PRO A 330 4.03 30.92 -23.81
C PRO A 330 2.99 31.60 -22.92
N ALA A 331 3.31 32.81 -22.46
CA ALA A 331 2.38 33.63 -21.69
C ALA A 331 1.09 33.89 -22.47
N GLU A 332 -0.04 33.79 -21.79
CA GLU A 332 -1.36 34.00 -22.36
C GLU A 332 -1.72 35.48 -22.27
N PHE A 333 -2.07 36.08 -23.40
CA PHE A 333 -2.43 37.51 -23.51
C PHE A 333 -3.88 37.73 -23.94
N THR A 334 -4.66 36.65 -24.10
CA THR A 334 -6.05 36.70 -24.56
C THR A 334 -6.93 35.85 -23.66
N THR A 335 -8.12 36.35 -23.35
CA THR A 335 -9.14 35.61 -22.58
C THR A 335 -9.76 34.48 -23.38
N HIS A 336 -9.68 34.56 -24.71
CA HIS A 336 -10.05 33.51 -25.63
C HIS A 336 -8.78 32.78 -26.08
N PRO A 337 -8.47 31.60 -25.52
CA PRO A 337 -7.34 30.82 -25.97
C PRO A 337 -7.61 30.29 -27.39
N LEU A 338 -6.56 30.20 -28.22
CA LEU A 338 -6.66 29.65 -29.57
C LEU A 338 -7.11 28.18 -29.59
N VAL A 339 -6.89 27.47 -28.47
CA VAL A 339 -7.34 26.11 -28.24
C VAL A 339 -8.12 26.11 -26.94
N ALA A 340 -9.41 25.74 -26.98
CA ALA A 340 -10.22 25.61 -25.78
C ALA A 340 -9.60 24.55 -24.84
N PRO A 341 -9.51 24.81 -23.53
CA PRO A 341 -9.03 23.81 -22.59
C PRO A 341 -9.96 22.59 -22.62
N ARG A 342 -9.36 21.39 -22.55
CA ARG A 342 -10.14 20.14 -22.45
C ARG A 342 -11.02 20.19 -21.20
N LYS A 343 -12.28 19.78 -21.34
CA LYS A 343 -13.30 19.80 -20.27
C LYS A 343 -12.83 19.11 -18.98
N HIS A 344 -12.05 18.04 -19.10
CA HIS A 344 -11.54 17.23 -17.98
C HIS A 344 -10.02 17.36 -17.80
N LEU A 345 -9.43 18.51 -18.16
CA LEU A 345 -8.00 18.74 -18.02
C LEU A 345 -7.56 18.62 -16.56
N HIS A 346 -8.34 19.17 -15.63
CA HIS A 346 -8.05 19.09 -14.20
C HIS A 346 -8.11 17.68 -13.65
N ASP A 347 -8.94 16.79 -14.25
CA ASP A 347 -9.16 15.42 -13.78
C ASP A 347 -8.14 14.41 -14.31
N THR A 348 -7.46 14.75 -15.40
CA THR A 348 -6.64 13.80 -16.18
C THR A 348 -5.21 14.25 -16.43
N SER A 349 -4.91 15.53 -16.23
CA SER A 349 -3.58 16.05 -16.50
C SER A 349 -2.58 15.62 -15.43
N SER A 350 -1.40 15.20 -15.86
CA SER A 350 -0.26 14.95 -14.96
C SER A 350 0.21 16.20 -14.22
N SER A 351 -0.18 17.40 -14.67
CA SER A 351 0.07 18.66 -13.95
C SER A 351 -0.54 18.67 -12.56
N TYR A 352 -1.71 18.03 -12.39
CA TYR A 352 -2.46 17.92 -11.13
C TYR A 352 -2.22 16.57 -10.43
N GLY A 353 -1.08 15.95 -10.72
CA GLY A 353 -0.74 14.62 -10.20
C GLY A 353 -0.68 14.55 -8.68
N GLY A 354 -0.37 15.66 -7.99
CA GLY A 354 -0.38 15.74 -6.53
C GLY A 354 -1.80 15.63 -5.98
N GLN A 355 -2.71 16.44 -6.51
CA GLN A 355 -4.13 16.41 -6.17
C GLN A 355 -4.75 15.04 -6.44
N HIS A 356 -4.53 14.47 -7.62
CA HIS A 356 -5.03 13.14 -7.97
C HIS A 356 -4.51 12.07 -7.02
N PHE A 357 -3.20 12.07 -6.75
CA PHE A 357 -2.62 11.08 -5.89
C PHE A 357 -3.16 11.18 -4.46
N LEU A 358 -3.35 12.40 -3.94
CA LEU A 358 -3.92 12.64 -2.64
C LEU A 358 -5.37 12.16 -2.54
N GLY A 359 -6.22 12.51 -3.51
CA GLY A 359 -7.61 12.04 -3.57
C GLY A 359 -7.70 10.52 -3.57
N ASN A 360 -6.88 9.87 -4.39
CA ASN A 360 -6.82 8.40 -4.48
C ASN A 360 -6.48 7.74 -3.14
N VAL A 361 -5.53 8.31 -2.42
CA VAL A 361 -5.04 7.77 -1.14
C VAL A 361 -6.06 7.98 -0.02
N ARG A 362 -6.84 9.07 -0.09
CA ARG A 362 -7.96 9.34 0.82
C ARG A 362 -9.20 8.50 0.54
N GLY A 363 -9.21 7.74 -0.57
CA GLY A 363 -10.34 6.94 -0.97
C GLY A 363 -11.45 7.76 -1.61
N GLU A 364 -11.14 8.98 -2.09
CA GLU A 364 -12.05 9.67 -3.00
C GLU A 364 -12.23 8.78 -4.23
N ARG A 365 -13.50 8.58 -4.60
CA ARG A 365 -13.82 7.76 -5.76
C ARG A 365 -13.30 8.50 -6.98
N LEU A 366 -12.17 8.03 -7.53
CA LEU A 366 -11.72 8.40 -8.86
C LEU A 366 -12.89 8.23 -9.82
N GLN A 367 -13.48 9.35 -10.23
CA GLN A 367 -14.33 9.38 -11.41
C GLN A 367 -13.39 9.31 -12.61
N VAL A 368 -12.78 8.14 -12.84
CA VAL A 368 -12.12 7.87 -14.13
C VAL A 368 -13.25 7.81 -15.14
N GLN A 369 -13.48 8.92 -15.85
CA GLN A 369 -14.41 8.90 -16.95
C GLN A 369 -13.90 7.92 -18.01
N SER A 370 -14.83 7.21 -18.66
CA SER A 370 -14.53 6.28 -19.73
C SER A 370 -13.59 6.93 -20.75
N LEU A 371 -12.64 6.18 -21.29
CA LEU A 371 -11.78 6.63 -22.40
C LEU A 371 -12.60 7.22 -23.55
N CYS A 372 -13.84 6.75 -23.78
CA CYS A 372 -14.77 7.32 -24.76
C CYS A 372 -15.21 8.75 -24.40
N ALA A 373 -15.56 9.02 -23.14
CA ALA A 373 -15.97 10.35 -22.67
C ALA A 373 -14.85 11.41 -22.77
N LEU A 374 -13.59 10.97 -22.87
CA LEU A 374 -12.44 11.86 -23.12
C LEU A 374 -12.35 12.33 -24.59
N HIS A 375 -13.05 11.66 -25.51
CA HIS A 375 -13.05 11.91 -26.95
C HIS A 375 -14.40 12.39 -27.51
N ASP A 376 -15.50 12.32 -26.74
CA ASP A 376 -16.86 12.74 -27.16
C ASP A 376 -17.01 14.23 -27.54
N ALA A 377 -15.94 15.03 -27.50
CA ALA A 377 -15.94 16.39 -28.04
C ALA A 377 -15.84 16.43 -29.59
N GLU A 378 -15.67 15.29 -30.26
CA GLU A 378 -15.54 15.20 -31.73
C GLU A 378 -16.74 14.57 -32.46
N ASP A 379 -17.81 14.15 -31.76
CA ASP A 379 -18.98 13.53 -32.39
C ASP A 379 -20.07 14.56 -32.78
N GLU A 380 -19.71 15.55 -33.58
CA GLU A 380 -20.64 15.99 -34.63
C GLU A 380 -20.40 15.07 -35.83
N VAL A 381 -21.07 13.92 -35.81
CA VAL A 381 -21.16 12.99 -36.95
C VAL A 381 -21.56 13.82 -38.18
N PRO A 382 -20.71 13.94 -39.22
CA PRO A 382 -21.03 14.75 -40.39
C PRO A 382 -22.33 14.24 -40.99
N SER A 383 -23.30 15.14 -41.20
CA SER A 383 -24.63 14.85 -41.75
C SER A 383 -24.50 14.01 -43.03
N GLY A 384 -24.63 12.69 -42.91
CA GLY A 384 -24.45 11.74 -44.01
C GLY A 384 -23.74 10.43 -43.69
N SER A 385 -23.25 10.20 -42.46
CA SER A 385 -22.64 8.90 -42.12
C SER A 385 -23.69 7.89 -41.66
N ILE A 386 -23.72 6.74 -42.33
CA ILE A 386 -24.60 5.61 -42.03
C ILE A 386 -23.91 4.73 -40.99
N VAL A 387 -24.50 4.63 -39.80
CA VAL A 387 -24.08 3.68 -38.76
C VAL A 387 -24.69 2.33 -39.10
N TYR A 388 -23.86 1.34 -39.40
CA TYR A 388 -24.29 -0.06 -39.45
C TYR A 388 -24.28 -0.63 -38.03
N SER A 389 -25.46 -1.05 -37.57
CA SER A 389 -25.69 -1.73 -36.29
C SER A 389 -25.23 -3.17 -36.30
#